data_AF-A0A2V8F3G8-F1
#
_entry.id   AF-A0A2V8F3G8-F1
#
_cell.length_a   1.000
_cell.length_b   1.000
_cell.length_c   1.000
_cell.angle_alpha   90.00
_cell.angle_beta   90.00
_cell.angle_gamma   90.00
#
_symmetry.space_group_name_H-M   'P 1'
#
loop_
_entity.id
_entity.type
_entity.pdbx_description
1 polymer ?
#
loop_
_entity_poly.entity_id
_entity_poly.type
_entity_poly.pdbx_seq_one_letter_code
_entity_poly.pdbx_strand_id
1 'polypeptide(L)'
;MGVQALFWFYPLVWWLSARLVDERERACDAEVVRLGSDPQVYAESILQTCQFYLESPLVCVAGVTGSNLKRRIEEIMKNDAGANLNAWKKVLLVCTAAGAVAVPIAVGLLNAPRTHAQSIADETIGPPFTAVSVKPSAGGFAPTVAEDGRYVVKGMSLNLLILNHYRAPGRQIIGRPSWANERFDIEASFDGSPTREQIASMVRRLLADVFKLQIHRETQQLPLYVLRLVTRDGTLGPKLRPSTPECVAAADAMHSGATRPPAFGGPPAPSQVPCGAVSSRPGTFTARAATMTEIGSGGFAQLLGRAVLDQTGLAGHFDADVVFTPASQRLPPASPYIGPAFFTAVQEQLGLKLDLQTGPVDVLVIDHVEKPTP
;
A
#
# COMPACT_ATOMS: atom_id res chain seq x y z
N MET A 1 -31.31 5.17 5.59
CA MET A 1 -30.58 6.32 6.19
C MET A 1 -29.10 6.00 6.43
N GLY A 2 -28.71 4.98 7.20
CA GLY A 2 -27.28 4.70 7.49
C GLY A 2 -26.37 4.45 6.27
N VAL A 3 -26.81 3.66 5.29
CA VAL A 3 -26.01 3.38 4.08
C VAL A 3 -25.79 4.62 3.21
N GLN A 4 -26.82 5.47 3.04
CA GLN A 4 -26.67 6.73 2.30
C GLN A 4 -25.76 7.72 3.01
N ALA A 5 -25.75 7.73 4.34
CA ALA A 5 -24.83 8.59 5.11
C ALA A 5 -23.37 8.15 4.97
N LEU A 6 -23.11 6.82 4.96
CA LEU A 6 -21.77 6.26 4.80
C LEU A 6 -21.26 6.38 3.36
N PHE A 7 -22.14 6.26 2.36
CA PHE A 7 -21.80 6.26 0.94
C PHE A 7 -22.37 7.47 0.18
N TRP A 8 -22.45 8.63 0.84
CA TRP A 8 -23.08 9.84 0.30
C TRP A 8 -22.44 10.33 -1.02
N PHE A 9 -21.20 9.94 -1.29
CA PHE A 9 -20.43 10.30 -2.49
C PHE A 9 -20.58 9.31 -3.67
N TYR A 10 -21.35 8.22 -3.52
CA TYR A 10 -21.58 7.24 -4.61
C TYR A 10 -22.94 7.45 -5.29
N PRO A 11 -22.99 7.94 -6.55
CA PRO A 11 -24.23 8.20 -7.27
C PRO A 11 -25.16 6.99 -7.41
N LEU A 12 -24.59 5.78 -7.49
CA LEU A 12 -25.35 4.54 -7.57
C LEU A 12 -26.18 4.25 -6.31
N VAL A 13 -25.70 4.66 -5.14
CA VAL A 13 -26.43 4.47 -3.87
C VAL A 13 -27.66 5.37 -3.81
N TRP A 14 -27.54 6.61 -4.31
CA TRP A 14 -28.67 7.52 -4.46
C TRP A 14 -29.70 6.99 -5.45
N TRP A 15 -29.24 6.51 -6.61
CA TRP A 15 -30.11 5.91 -7.62
C TRP A 15 -30.85 4.67 -7.11
N LEU A 16 -30.14 3.75 -6.46
CA LEU A 16 -30.73 2.54 -5.85
C LEU A 16 -31.74 2.90 -4.77
N SER A 17 -31.43 3.87 -3.91
CA SER A 17 -32.37 4.28 -2.86
C SER A 17 -33.62 4.93 -3.44
N ALA A 18 -33.49 5.77 -4.47
CA ALA A 18 -34.64 6.35 -5.14
C ALA A 18 -35.53 5.26 -5.76
N ARG A 19 -34.91 4.24 -6.39
CA ARG A 19 -35.63 3.08 -6.94
C ARG A 19 -36.32 2.24 -5.87
N LEU A 20 -35.69 2.00 -4.73
CA LEU A 20 -36.30 1.25 -3.63
C LEU A 20 -37.51 1.99 -3.03
N VAL A 21 -37.48 3.32 -2.96
CA VAL A 21 -38.61 4.12 -2.49
C VAL A 21 -39.77 4.05 -3.50
N ASP A 22 -39.48 4.23 -4.80
CA ASP A 22 -40.48 4.11 -5.88
C ASP A 22 -41.18 2.73 -5.87
N GLU A 23 -40.41 1.63 -5.74
CA GLU A 23 -40.97 0.28 -5.71
C GLU A 23 -41.77 -0.01 -4.44
N ARG A 24 -41.35 0.54 -3.29
CA ARG A 24 -42.13 0.43 -2.05
C ARG A 24 -43.48 1.10 -2.16
N GLU A 25 -43.54 2.31 -2.73
CA GLU A 25 -44.80 3.03 -2.92
C GLU A 25 -45.75 2.28 -3.85
N ARG A 26 -45.23 1.75 -4.97
CA ARG A 26 -46.01 0.90 -5.88
C ARG A 26 -46.54 -0.37 -5.23
N ALA A 27 -45.72 -1.05 -4.42
CA ALA A 27 -46.14 -2.25 -3.73
C ALA A 27 -47.26 -1.95 -2.71
N CYS A 28 -47.18 -0.83 -2.00
CA CYS A 28 -48.24 -0.37 -1.11
C CYS A 28 -49.53 -0.03 -1.88
N ASP A 29 -49.43 0.75 -2.96
CA ASP A 29 -50.56 1.16 -3.78
C ASP A 29 -51.27 -0.07 -4.39
N ALA A 30 -50.50 -1.04 -4.90
CA ALA A 30 -51.03 -2.28 -5.46
C ALA A 30 -51.74 -3.15 -4.41
N GLU A 31 -51.21 -3.22 -3.19
CA GLU A 31 -51.82 -4.01 -2.10
C GLU A 31 -53.13 -3.41 -1.60
N VAL A 32 -53.23 -2.07 -1.50
CA VAL A 32 -54.47 -1.39 -1.10
C VAL A 32 -55.60 -1.64 -2.10
N VAL A 33 -55.28 -1.59 -3.40
CA VAL A 33 -56.22 -1.94 -4.47
C VAL A 33 -56.56 -3.44 -4.43
N ARG A 34 -55.57 -4.32 -4.19
CA ARG A 34 -55.78 -5.78 -4.06
C ARG A 34 -56.71 -6.15 -2.92
N LEU A 35 -56.70 -5.40 -1.81
CA LEU A 35 -57.59 -5.60 -0.67
C LEU A 35 -59.06 -5.18 -0.94
N GLY A 36 -59.37 -4.74 -2.16
CA GLY A 36 -60.73 -4.45 -2.61
C GLY A 36 -61.13 -2.99 -2.55
N SER A 37 -60.17 -2.07 -2.37
CA SER A 37 -60.42 -0.63 -2.47
C SER A 37 -60.67 -0.25 -3.92
N ASP A 38 -61.71 0.55 -4.17
CA ASP A 38 -61.93 1.12 -5.49
C ASP A 38 -60.74 2.02 -5.87
N PRO A 39 -60.09 1.81 -7.04
CA PRO A 39 -58.91 2.58 -7.44
C PRO A 39 -59.15 4.08 -7.53
N GLN A 40 -60.37 4.50 -7.90
CA GLN A 40 -60.71 5.91 -8.02
C GLN A 40 -60.84 6.55 -6.63
N VAL A 41 -61.54 5.90 -5.70
CA VAL A 41 -61.66 6.37 -4.31
C VAL A 41 -60.29 6.45 -3.63
N TYR A 42 -59.41 5.47 -3.88
CA TYR A 42 -58.06 5.48 -3.34
C TYR A 42 -57.22 6.63 -3.92
N ALA A 43 -57.22 6.82 -5.25
CA ALA A 43 -56.52 7.90 -5.92
C ALA A 43 -57.00 9.29 -5.43
N GLU A 44 -58.31 9.48 -5.29
CA GLU A 44 -58.91 10.71 -4.74
C GLU A 44 -58.45 10.97 -3.31
N SER A 45 -58.38 9.94 -2.46
CA SER A 45 -57.91 10.09 -1.07
C SER A 45 -56.43 10.52 -0.99
N ILE A 46 -55.58 10.03 -1.88
CA ILE A 46 -54.17 10.45 -1.97
C ILE A 46 -54.08 11.91 -2.40
N LEU A 47 -54.86 12.31 -3.41
CA LEU A 47 -54.88 13.70 -3.90
C LEU A 47 -55.40 14.67 -2.84
N GLN A 48 -56.46 14.32 -2.12
CA GLN A 48 -57.02 15.14 -1.05
C GLN A 48 -56.05 15.28 0.13
N THR A 49 -55.34 14.20 0.46
CA THR A 49 -54.28 14.21 1.47
C THR A 49 -53.14 15.15 1.03
N CYS A 50 -52.66 15.03 -0.21
CA CYS A 50 -51.64 15.92 -0.77
C CYS A 50 -52.07 17.39 -0.79
N GLN A 51 -53.34 17.68 -1.12
CA GLN A 51 -53.90 19.03 -1.07
C GLN A 51 -53.85 19.60 0.36
N PHE A 52 -54.26 18.81 1.36
CA PHE A 52 -54.21 19.22 2.76
C PHE A 52 -52.77 19.55 3.23
N TYR A 53 -51.78 18.77 2.79
CA TYR A 53 -50.37 19.03 3.09
C TYR A 53 -49.80 20.27 2.39
N LEU A 54 -50.32 20.65 1.22
CA LEU A 54 -49.93 21.89 0.54
C LEU A 54 -50.56 23.13 1.21
N GLU A 55 -51.77 22.98 1.76
CA GLU A 55 -52.50 24.06 2.45
C GLU A 55 -52.00 24.28 3.89
N SER A 56 -51.29 23.32 4.50
CA SER A 56 -50.74 23.42 5.86
C SER A 56 -49.32 22.84 5.97
N PRO A 57 -48.27 23.66 6.16
CA PRO A 57 -46.89 23.18 6.25
C PRO A 57 -46.62 22.58 7.63
N LEU A 58 -47.02 21.32 7.84
CA LEU A 58 -46.61 20.57 9.04
C LEU A 58 -45.20 20.01 8.84
N VAL A 59 -44.24 20.59 9.58
CA VAL A 59 -42.78 20.39 9.45
C VAL A 59 -42.29 18.99 9.91
N CYS A 60 -43.16 18.13 10.44
CA CYS A 60 -42.71 16.92 11.16
C CYS A 60 -43.33 15.59 10.69
N VAL A 61 -43.76 15.47 9.44
CA VAL A 61 -44.16 14.17 8.86
C VAL A 61 -43.26 13.87 7.67
N ALA A 62 -42.66 12.68 7.64
CA ALA A 62 -41.90 12.20 6.50
C ALA A 62 -42.84 12.16 5.28
N GLY A 63 -42.66 13.10 4.37
CA GLY A 63 -43.61 13.44 3.33
C GLY A 63 -43.94 12.27 2.39
N VAL A 64 -45.19 12.27 1.93
CA VAL A 64 -45.69 11.60 0.72
C VAL A 64 -45.09 12.27 -0.53
N THR A 65 -43.78 12.52 -0.50
CA THR A 65 -43.03 13.24 -1.55
C THR A 65 -42.12 12.26 -2.30
N GLY A 66 -42.62 11.05 -2.54
CA GLY A 66 -42.04 10.11 -3.48
C GLY A 66 -42.27 10.57 -4.92
N SER A 67 -41.27 10.35 -5.75
CA SER A 67 -41.15 10.83 -7.12
C SER A 67 -42.36 10.47 -8.02
N ASN A 68 -43.00 11.50 -8.58
CA ASN A 68 -44.06 11.46 -9.61
C ASN A 68 -45.44 10.94 -9.17
N LEU A 69 -46.17 11.76 -8.40
CA LEU A 69 -47.60 11.57 -8.06
C LEU A 69 -48.46 11.26 -9.30
N LYS A 70 -48.29 12.01 -10.39
CA LYS A 70 -49.00 11.77 -11.65
C LYS A 70 -48.86 10.33 -12.13
N ARG A 71 -47.62 9.80 -12.13
CA ARG A 71 -47.32 8.43 -12.56
C ARG A 71 -47.97 7.40 -11.64
N ARG A 72 -47.97 7.66 -10.32
CA ARG A 72 -48.63 6.77 -9.33
C ARG A 72 -50.14 6.70 -9.55
N ILE A 73 -50.80 7.84 -9.75
CA ILE A 73 -52.25 7.88 -10.04
C ILE A 73 -52.55 7.16 -11.35
N GLU A 74 -51.76 7.39 -12.41
CA GLU A 74 -51.91 6.66 -13.68
C GLU A 74 -51.76 5.14 -13.53
N GLU A 75 -50.82 4.67 -12.70
CA GLU A 75 -50.58 3.24 -12.43
C GLU A 75 -51.71 2.61 -11.59
N ILE A 76 -52.21 3.32 -10.56
CA ILE A 76 -53.38 2.90 -9.76
C ILE A 76 -54.62 2.75 -10.66
N MET A 77 -54.89 3.75 -11.51
CA MET A 77 -56.07 3.77 -12.37
C MET A 77 -56.04 2.71 -13.48
N LYS A 78 -54.85 2.27 -13.90
CA LYS A 78 -54.70 1.17 -14.86
C LYS A 78 -54.99 -0.20 -14.26
N ASN A 79 -55.14 -0.29 -12.93
CA ASN A 79 -55.30 -1.54 -12.17
C ASN A 79 -54.29 -2.62 -12.59
N ASP A 80 -53.09 -2.17 -12.99
CA ASP A 80 -52.01 -3.03 -13.43
C ASP A 80 -51.24 -3.48 -12.18
N ALA A 81 -51.93 -4.23 -11.33
CA ALA A 81 -51.34 -4.85 -10.15
C ALA A 81 -50.15 -5.67 -10.63
N GLY A 82 -48.95 -5.18 -10.27
CA GLY A 82 -47.68 -5.46 -10.93
C GLY A 82 -47.55 -6.85 -11.56
N ALA A 83 -47.10 -6.88 -12.81
CA ALA A 83 -46.89 -8.07 -13.63
C ALA A 83 -46.58 -9.32 -12.79
N ASN A 84 -47.54 -10.25 -12.73
CA ASN A 84 -47.38 -11.51 -12.01
C ASN A 84 -46.09 -12.21 -12.49
N LEU A 85 -45.10 -12.30 -11.61
CA LEU A 85 -43.87 -13.03 -11.88
C LEU A 85 -44.23 -14.51 -12.02
N ASN A 86 -44.23 -15.01 -13.26
CA ASN A 86 -44.38 -16.43 -13.51
C ASN A 86 -43.22 -17.22 -12.89
N ALA A 87 -43.40 -18.54 -12.73
CA ALA A 87 -42.45 -19.38 -12.03
C ALA A 87 -41.01 -19.26 -12.58
N TRP A 88 -40.86 -19.12 -13.91
CA TRP A 88 -39.54 -18.97 -14.51
C TRP A 88 -38.89 -17.61 -14.20
N LYS A 89 -39.65 -16.51 -14.20
CA LYS A 89 -39.14 -15.19 -13.80
C LYS A 89 -38.72 -15.19 -12.34
N LYS A 90 -39.46 -15.87 -11.46
CA LYS A 90 -39.07 -16.05 -10.05
C LYS A 90 -37.75 -16.81 -9.92
N VAL A 91 -37.61 -17.93 -10.63
CA VAL A 91 -36.36 -18.72 -10.63
C VAL A 91 -35.19 -17.89 -11.17
N LEU A 92 -35.39 -17.15 -12.27
CA LEU A 92 -34.35 -16.30 -12.85
C LEU A 92 -33.92 -15.19 -11.89
N LEU A 93 -34.87 -14.55 -11.20
CA LEU A 93 -34.58 -13.53 -10.18
C LEU A 93 -33.78 -14.10 -9.01
N VAL A 94 -34.16 -15.27 -8.51
CA VAL A 94 -33.45 -15.97 -7.42
C VAL A 94 -32.04 -16.35 -7.84
N CYS A 95 -31.86 -16.93 -9.04
CA CYS A 95 -30.54 -17.31 -9.55
C CYS A 95 -29.65 -16.08 -9.76
N THR A 96 -30.20 -14.97 -10.25
CA THR A 96 -29.46 -13.73 -10.48
C THR A 96 -29.03 -13.10 -9.16
N ALA A 97 -29.92 -13.05 -8.16
CA ALA A 97 -29.62 -12.57 -6.83
C ALA A 97 -28.57 -13.46 -6.12
N ALA A 98 -28.72 -14.79 -6.21
CA ALA A 98 -27.75 -15.73 -5.66
C ALA A 98 -26.38 -15.58 -6.34
N GLY A 99 -26.33 -15.43 -7.66
CA GLY A 99 -25.10 -15.17 -8.41
C GLY A 99 -24.42 -13.85 -8.02
N ALA A 100 -25.20 -12.77 -7.87
CA ALA A 100 -24.68 -11.46 -7.46
C ALA A 100 -24.04 -11.45 -6.08
N VAL A 101 -24.39 -12.39 -5.20
CA VAL A 101 -23.78 -12.55 -3.86
C VAL A 101 -22.67 -13.61 -3.88
N ALA A 102 -22.94 -14.78 -4.47
CA ALA A 102 -22.01 -15.90 -4.45
C ALA A 102 -20.77 -15.68 -5.31
N VAL A 103 -20.89 -14.99 -6.45
CA VAL A 103 -19.76 -14.75 -7.36
C VAL A 103 -18.72 -13.83 -6.73
N PRO A 104 -19.07 -12.65 -6.16
CA PRO A 104 -18.08 -11.83 -5.45
C PRO A 104 -17.42 -12.54 -4.27
N ILE A 105 -18.15 -13.39 -3.54
CA ILE A 105 -17.59 -14.17 -2.43
C ILE A 105 -16.63 -15.24 -2.95
N ALA A 106 -17.01 -15.99 -4.00
CA ALA A 106 -16.15 -17.01 -4.60
C ALA A 106 -14.89 -16.40 -5.24
N VAL A 107 -15.04 -15.31 -5.99
CA VAL A 107 -13.92 -14.52 -6.54
C VAL A 107 -13.07 -13.95 -5.41
N GLY A 108 -13.69 -13.48 -4.33
CA GLY A 108 -13.02 -13.01 -3.13
C GLY A 108 -12.27 -14.11 -2.39
N LEU A 109 -12.75 -15.36 -2.38
CA LEU A 109 -12.07 -16.52 -1.78
C LEU A 109 -10.95 -17.06 -2.68
N LEU A 110 -11.14 -17.06 -4.00
CA LEU A 110 -10.15 -17.51 -4.98
C LEU A 110 -9.00 -16.51 -5.16
N ASN A 111 -9.31 -15.21 -5.10
CA ASN A 111 -8.35 -14.11 -5.19
C ASN A 111 -8.06 -13.45 -3.85
N ALA A 112 -8.57 -14.01 -2.73
CA ALA A 112 -8.11 -13.60 -1.41
C ALA A 112 -6.59 -13.74 -1.45
N PRO A 113 -5.82 -12.67 -1.20
CA PRO A 113 -4.42 -12.87 -0.91
C PRO A 113 -4.41 -13.87 0.22
N ARG A 114 -3.68 -14.99 0.03
CA ARG A 114 -3.31 -15.83 1.15
C ARG A 114 -2.50 -14.92 2.07
N THR A 115 -3.18 -14.21 2.97
CA THR A 115 -2.58 -13.76 4.20
C THR A 115 -2.24 -15.05 4.88
N HIS A 116 -1.04 -15.53 4.58
CA HIS A 116 -0.26 -16.21 5.60
C HIS A 116 -0.39 -15.30 6.81
N ALA A 117 -1.21 -15.70 7.78
CA ALA A 117 -0.92 -15.42 9.16
C ALA A 117 0.43 -16.13 9.43
N GLN A 118 1.50 -15.55 8.89
CA GLN A 118 2.84 -15.75 9.37
C GLN A 118 2.84 -15.04 10.72
N SER A 119 2.29 -15.71 11.75
CA SER A 119 3.10 -15.76 12.95
C SER A 119 4.48 -16.15 12.46
N ILE A 120 5.51 -15.36 12.74
CA ILE A 120 6.88 -15.84 12.65
C ILE A 120 7.05 -16.85 13.79
N ALA A 121 6.35 -17.97 13.68
CA ALA A 121 6.68 -19.20 14.32
C ALA A 121 7.62 -19.87 13.32
N ASP A 122 8.91 -19.62 13.53
CA ASP A 122 9.96 -20.56 13.15
C ASP A 122 10.18 -20.83 11.64
N GLU A 123 9.92 -19.84 10.77
CA GLU A 123 10.27 -19.99 9.35
C GLU A 123 11.78 -19.76 9.16
N THR A 124 12.51 -20.88 9.18
CA THR A 124 13.89 -21.07 8.72
C THR A 124 14.90 -20.08 9.28
N ILE A 125 15.22 -20.24 10.56
CA ILE A 125 16.53 -19.80 11.01
C ILE A 125 17.54 -20.76 10.35
N GLY A 126 18.30 -20.25 9.37
CA GLY A 126 19.23 -21.05 8.55
C GLY A 126 20.28 -21.78 9.40
N PRO A 127 21.10 -22.65 8.79
CA PRO A 127 22.17 -23.32 9.52
C PRO A 127 23.04 -22.28 10.26
N PRO A 128 23.53 -22.58 11.48
CA PRO A 128 24.42 -21.66 12.16
C PRO A 128 25.73 -21.53 11.36
N PHE A 129 26.41 -20.41 11.54
CA PHE A 129 27.83 -20.33 11.16
C PHE A 129 28.63 -21.30 12.03
N THR A 130 29.66 -21.91 11.44
CA THR A 130 30.57 -22.85 12.13
C THR A 130 31.41 -22.15 13.20
N ALA A 131 31.75 -20.87 12.97
CA ALA A 131 32.38 -20.00 13.96
C ALA A 131 31.87 -18.57 13.79
N VAL A 132 31.72 -17.84 14.90
CA VAL A 132 31.26 -16.44 14.91
C VAL A 132 32.11 -15.64 15.90
N SER A 133 32.58 -14.48 15.47
CA SER A 133 33.20 -13.45 16.30
C SER A 133 32.50 -12.12 16.02
N VAL A 134 31.97 -11.48 17.07
CA VAL A 134 31.36 -10.16 16.99
C VAL A 134 32.09 -9.22 17.95
N LYS A 135 32.65 -8.12 17.42
CA LYS A 135 33.43 -7.16 18.21
C LYS A 135 32.96 -5.74 17.95
N PRO A 136 33.00 -4.83 18.95
CA PRO A 136 32.81 -3.40 18.70
C PRO A 136 33.84 -2.89 17.69
N SER A 137 33.39 -2.12 16.70
CA SER A 137 34.27 -1.61 15.64
C SER A 137 34.74 -0.19 15.95
N ALA A 138 36.05 0.02 15.92
CA ALA A 138 36.68 1.33 16.07
C ALA A 138 36.99 2.03 14.73
N GLY A 139 36.69 1.39 13.59
CA GLY A 139 37.19 1.77 12.26
C GLY A 139 36.14 2.20 11.22
N GLY A 140 36.62 2.42 9.98
CA GLY A 140 35.82 2.78 8.81
C GLY A 140 34.99 1.61 8.24
N PHE A 141 33.99 1.95 7.42
CA PHE A 141 33.12 0.97 6.76
C PHE A 141 33.86 0.23 5.64
N ALA A 142 33.86 -1.10 5.67
CA ALA A 142 34.34 -1.93 4.56
C ALA A 142 33.18 -2.76 3.98
N PRO A 143 33.13 -2.98 2.66
CA PRO A 143 32.10 -3.80 2.04
C PRO A 143 32.10 -5.23 2.61
N THR A 144 30.93 -5.85 2.64
CA THR A 144 30.77 -7.25 3.02
C THR A 144 31.52 -8.13 2.03
N VAL A 145 32.56 -8.81 2.50
CA VAL A 145 33.29 -9.80 1.70
C VAL A 145 32.81 -11.18 2.13
N ALA A 146 32.12 -11.86 1.22
CA ALA A 146 31.85 -13.28 1.29
C ALA A 146 32.79 -13.98 0.32
N GLU A 147 34.00 -14.30 0.77
CA GLU A 147 35.02 -15.02 0.01
C GLU A 147 35.44 -16.26 0.80
N ASP A 148 35.66 -17.37 0.10
CA ASP A 148 36.29 -18.60 0.60
C ASP A 148 35.75 -19.12 1.96
N GLY A 149 34.43 -19.23 2.10
CA GLY A 149 33.80 -19.79 3.31
C GLY A 149 33.80 -18.85 4.51
N ARG A 150 34.08 -17.55 4.32
CA ARG A 150 34.04 -16.54 5.38
C ARG A 150 33.07 -15.42 5.04
N TYR A 151 32.32 -15.01 6.06
CA TYR A 151 31.48 -13.82 6.05
C TYR A 151 32.13 -12.75 6.91
N VAL A 152 32.63 -11.68 6.28
CA VAL A 152 33.30 -10.58 6.99
C VAL A 152 32.56 -9.28 6.74
N VAL A 153 32.14 -8.63 7.82
CA VAL A 153 31.52 -7.32 7.84
C VAL A 153 32.29 -6.44 8.81
N LYS A 154 32.74 -5.26 8.36
CA LYS A 154 33.43 -4.32 9.23
C LYS A 154 32.68 -3.00 9.35
N GLY A 155 32.52 -2.53 10.59
CA GLY A 155 31.96 -1.22 10.89
C GLY A 155 30.46 -1.10 10.61
N MET A 156 29.69 -2.20 10.67
CA MET A 156 28.24 -2.16 10.39
C MET A 156 27.43 -1.95 11.67
N SER A 157 26.44 -1.07 11.63
CA SER A 157 25.55 -0.85 12.78
C SER A 157 24.47 -1.91 12.88
N LEU A 158 23.97 -2.15 14.10
CA LEU A 158 22.82 -3.03 14.32
C LEU A 158 21.63 -2.65 13.43
N ASN A 159 21.36 -1.34 13.29
CA ASN A 159 20.30 -0.84 12.42
C ASN A 159 20.46 -1.31 10.96
N LEU A 160 21.66 -1.22 10.40
CA LEU A 160 21.91 -1.67 9.02
C LEU A 160 21.85 -3.19 8.88
N LEU A 161 22.33 -3.94 9.87
CA LEU A 161 22.22 -5.40 9.90
C LEU A 161 20.74 -5.84 9.87
N ILE A 162 19.90 -5.24 10.70
CA ILE A 162 18.47 -5.56 10.74
C ILE A 162 17.80 -5.19 9.41
N LEU A 163 18.02 -3.98 8.90
CA LEU A 163 17.41 -3.51 7.64
C LEU A 163 17.77 -4.42 6.45
N ASN A 164 19.05 -4.80 6.35
CA ASN A 164 19.56 -5.59 5.23
C ASN A 164 19.05 -7.04 5.26
N HIS A 165 18.97 -7.67 6.43
CA HIS A 165 18.72 -9.11 6.54
C HIS A 165 17.27 -9.50 6.84
N TYR A 166 16.43 -8.56 7.30
CA TYR A 166 15.00 -8.82 7.53
C TYR A 166 14.09 -8.34 6.37
N ARG A 167 14.68 -8.11 5.18
CA ARG A 167 14.00 -7.56 4.00
C ARG A 167 13.18 -6.32 4.39
N ALA A 168 13.81 -5.42 5.13
CA ALA A 168 13.19 -4.20 5.64
C ALA A 168 13.78 -2.90 5.07
N PRO A 169 14.25 -2.81 3.81
CA PRO A 169 14.66 -1.52 3.26
C PRO A 169 13.44 -0.58 3.22
N GLY A 170 13.58 0.60 3.84
CA GLY A 170 12.52 1.61 3.90
C GLY A 170 11.44 1.42 4.98
N ARG A 171 11.48 0.32 5.77
CA ARG A 171 10.56 0.12 6.90
C ARG A 171 11.00 0.89 8.14
N GLN A 172 10.04 1.43 8.87
CA GLN A 172 10.32 2.02 10.19
C GLN A 172 10.59 0.89 11.19
N ILE A 173 11.65 1.06 11.98
CA ILE A 173 11.98 0.12 13.06
C ILE A 173 11.64 0.83 14.37
N ILE A 174 10.75 0.22 15.15
CA ILE A 174 10.29 0.70 16.46
C ILE A 174 11.00 -0.10 17.56
N GLY A 175 11.22 0.51 18.73
CA GLY A 175 11.87 -0.17 19.86
C GLY A 175 13.40 -0.21 19.78
N ARG A 176 14.02 0.66 18.98
CA ARG A 176 15.48 0.69 18.83
C ARG A 176 16.17 1.01 20.18
N PRO A 177 17.17 0.22 20.59
CA PRO A 177 17.99 0.62 21.73
C PRO A 177 18.83 1.85 21.37
N SER A 178 19.22 2.63 22.39
CA SER A 178 20.07 3.82 22.21
C SER A 178 21.40 3.53 21.51
N TRP A 179 21.92 2.31 21.67
CA TRP A 179 23.15 1.83 21.06
C TRP A 179 22.97 1.23 19.66
N ALA A 180 21.77 1.26 19.05
CA ALA A 180 21.51 0.64 17.74
C ALA A 180 22.37 1.19 16.57
N ASN A 181 22.97 2.37 16.75
CA ASN A 181 23.89 3.00 15.81
C ASN A 181 25.37 2.69 16.09
N GLU A 182 25.70 2.01 17.19
CA GLU A 182 27.04 1.49 17.44
C GLU A 182 27.41 0.48 16.34
N ARG A 183 28.70 0.43 16.00
CA ARG A 183 29.24 -0.36 14.89
C ARG A 183 29.90 -1.63 15.40
N PHE A 184 29.70 -2.72 14.66
CA PHE A 184 30.26 -4.03 14.97
C PHE A 184 31.03 -4.58 13.77
N ASP A 185 32.13 -5.26 14.08
CA ASP A 185 32.84 -6.13 13.16
C ASP A 185 32.33 -7.56 13.39
N ILE A 186 31.80 -8.19 12.33
CA ILE A 186 31.30 -9.55 12.35
C ILE A 186 32.19 -10.37 11.43
N GLU A 187 32.85 -11.37 12.01
CA GLU A 187 33.55 -12.40 11.27
C GLU A 187 32.89 -13.74 11.55
N ALA A 188 32.44 -14.42 10.51
CA ALA A 188 31.83 -15.73 10.63
C ALA A 188 32.34 -16.68 9.55
N SER A 189 32.31 -17.98 9.84
CA SER A 189 32.74 -19.04 8.91
C SER A 189 31.59 -19.98 8.59
N PHE A 190 31.52 -20.46 7.36
CA PHE A 190 30.52 -21.40 6.90
C PHE A 190 31.12 -22.39 5.91
N ASP A 191 30.54 -23.59 5.84
CA ASP A 191 30.96 -24.62 4.90
C ASP A 191 30.19 -24.50 3.58
N GLY A 192 30.85 -24.89 2.48
CA GLY A 192 30.25 -24.93 1.14
C GLY A 192 30.07 -23.56 0.49
N SER A 193 29.10 -23.48 -0.42
CA SER A 193 28.80 -22.27 -1.20
C SER A 193 27.32 -21.90 -1.07
N PRO A 194 26.90 -21.39 0.11
CA PRO A 194 25.53 -21.00 0.35
C PRO A 194 25.09 -19.86 -0.58
N THR A 195 23.82 -19.89 -0.99
CA THR A 195 23.21 -18.80 -1.77
C THR A 195 23.09 -17.53 -0.92
N ARG A 196 22.83 -16.39 -1.57
CA ARG A 196 22.66 -15.11 -0.88
C ARG A 196 21.52 -15.14 0.15
N GLU A 197 20.43 -15.82 -0.19
CA GLU A 197 19.27 -16.03 0.68
C GLU A 197 19.63 -16.90 1.88
N GLN A 198 20.45 -17.94 1.67
CA GLN A 198 20.96 -18.77 2.74
C GLN A 198 21.84 -17.95 3.68
N ILE A 199 22.81 -17.18 3.17
CA ILE A 199 23.63 -16.27 3.99
C ILE A 199 22.75 -15.31 4.81
N ALA A 200 21.71 -14.71 4.20
CA ALA A 200 20.78 -13.84 4.92
C ALA A 200 20.04 -14.57 6.06
N SER A 201 19.67 -15.85 5.87
CA SER A 201 19.09 -16.67 6.94
C SER A 201 20.09 -17.02 8.05
N MET A 202 21.36 -17.27 7.73
CA MET A 202 22.43 -17.51 8.70
C MET A 202 22.72 -16.26 9.52
N VAL A 203 22.71 -15.08 8.90
CA VAL A 203 22.88 -13.81 9.63
C VAL A 203 21.68 -13.52 10.54
N ARG A 204 20.45 -13.85 10.12
CA ARG A 204 19.28 -13.77 11.02
C ARG A 204 19.45 -14.70 12.24
N ARG A 205 20.01 -15.92 12.06
CA ARG A 205 20.39 -16.82 13.18
C ARG A 205 21.37 -16.14 14.12
N LEU A 206 22.45 -15.59 13.57
CA LEU A 206 23.48 -14.90 14.34
C LEU A 206 22.90 -13.75 15.17
N LEU A 207 22.03 -12.92 14.58
CA LEU A 207 21.41 -11.82 15.30
C LEU A 207 20.50 -12.33 16.45
N ALA A 208 19.74 -13.40 16.22
CA ALA A 208 18.92 -14.01 17.27
C ALA A 208 19.78 -14.63 18.39
N ASP A 209 20.87 -15.32 18.06
CA ASP A 209 21.68 -16.04 19.04
C ASP A 209 22.64 -15.12 19.82
N VAL A 210 23.28 -14.17 19.14
CA VAL A 210 24.33 -13.29 19.69
C VAL A 210 23.76 -11.99 20.27
N PHE A 211 22.83 -11.35 19.56
CA PHE A 211 22.21 -10.10 20.02
C PHE A 211 20.88 -10.35 20.75
N LYS A 212 20.49 -11.61 20.96
CA LYS A 212 19.18 -11.98 21.54
C LYS A 212 18.01 -11.28 20.86
N LEU A 213 18.17 -11.02 19.55
CA LEU A 213 17.24 -10.19 18.80
C LEU A 213 15.90 -10.91 18.62
N GLN A 214 14.84 -10.34 19.19
CA GLN A 214 13.45 -10.74 18.98
C GLN A 214 12.72 -9.60 18.29
N ILE A 215 12.08 -9.91 17.17
CA ILE A 215 11.33 -8.93 16.38
C ILE A 215 10.07 -9.53 15.81
N HIS A 216 9.06 -8.69 15.61
CA HIS A 216 7.88 -9.04 14.83
C HIS A 216 7.52 -7.92 13.85
N ARG A 217 6.59 -8.24 12.94
CA ARG A 217 6.05 -7.28 11.98
C ARG A 217 4.67 -6.87 12.44
N GLU A 218 4.39 -5.58 12.33
CA GLU A 218 3.10 -5.00 12.63
C GLU A 218 2.78 -3.95 11.58
N THR A 219 1.50 -3.72 11.28
CA THR A 219 1.07 -2.57 10.48
C THR A 219 0.52 -1.52 11.42
N GLN A 220 1.16 -0.34 11.45
CA GLN A 220 0.74 0.78 12.30
C GLN A 220 0.37 2.00 11.47
N GLN A 221 -0.56 2.82 12.00
CA GLN A 221 -0.94 4.09 11.38
C GLN A 221 0.10 5.16 11.72
N LEU A 222 1.03 5.41 10.80
CA LEU A 222 2.16 6.33 11.01
C LEU A 222 2.24 7.39 9.91
N PRO A 223 2.88 8.53 10.18
CA PRO A 223 3.12 9.52 9.13
C PRO A 223 4.11 8.98 8.08
N LEU A 224 3.63 8.92 6.84
CA LEU A 224 4.32 8.44 5.65
C LEU A 224 4.17 9.44 4.51
N TYR A 225 5.04 9.36 3.50
CA TYR A 225 4.85 10.12 2.27
C TYR A 225 4.14 9.26 1.22
N VAL A 226 3.12 9.81 0.57
CA VAL A 226 2.50 9.19 -0.60
C VAL A 226 3.10 9.80 -1.85
N LEU A 227 3.75 8.97 -2.67
CA LEU A 227 4.31 9.36 -3.94
C LEU A 227 3.21 9.35 -5.00
N ARG A 228 2.98 10.48 -5.67
CA ARG A 228 1.95 10.64 -6.70
C ARG A 228 2.49 11.38 -7.90
N LEU A 229 1.83 11.25 -9.04
CA LEU A 229 2.01 12.17 -10.14
C LEU A 229 1.48 13.56 -9.78
N VAL A 230 2.18 14.59 -10.25
CA VAL A 230 1.74 15.98 -10.11
C VAL A 230 0.56 16.25 -11.03
N THR A 231 0.63 15.76 -12.26
CA THR A 231 -0.38 15.97 -13.29
C THR A 231 -1.32 14.77 -13.38
N ARG A 232 -2.59 15.03 -13.69
CA ARG A 232 -3.62 13.96 -13.86
C ARG A 232 -3.54 13.26 -15.22
N ASP A 233 -2.90 13.89 -16.19
CA ASP A 233 -2.74 13.40 -17.56
C ASP A 233 -1.61 12.36 -17.70
N GLY A 234 -0.84 12.12 -16.64
CA GLY A 234 0.27 11.16 -16.65
C GLY A 234 1.59 11.72 -17.19
N THR A 235 1.67 13.02 -17.48
CA THR A 235 2.88 13.65 -17.98
C THR A 235 4.03 13.52 -16.96
N LEU A 236 5.10 12.84 -17.37
CA LEU A 236 6.31 12.67 -16.57
C LEU A 236 7.18 13.93 -16.63
N GLY A 237 7.94 14.18 -15.57
CA GLY A 237 8.95 15.23 -15.57
C GLY A 237 10.13 14.90 -16.50
N PRO A 238 10.92 15.90 -16.91
CA PRO A 238 11.97 15.77 -17.92
C PRO A 238 13.10 14.78 -17.54
N LYS A 239 13.24 14.44 -16.26
CA LYS A 239 14.26 13.51 -15.75
C LYS A 239 13.67 12.20 -15.22
N LEU A 240 12.42 11.90 -15.53
CA LEU A 240 11.80 10.60 -15.30
C LEU A 240 11.40 10.02 -16.64
N ARG A 241 11.98 8.88 -17.01
CA ARG A 241 11.70 8.22 -18.29
C ARG A 241 11.65 6.70 -18.13
N PRO A 242 10.89 5.98 -18.98
CA PRO A 242 10.99 4.53 -19.06
C PRO A 242 12.43 4.10 -19.33
N SER A 243 12.89 3.05 -18.64
CA SER A 243 14.22 2.48 -18.85
C SER A 243 14.29 1.71 -20.16
N THR A 244 15.50 1.60 -20.72
CA THR A 244 15.69 0.82 -21.94
C THR A 244 15.60 -0.68 -21.65
N PRO A 245 15.14 -1.51 -22.62
CA PRO A 245 15.02 -2.96 -22.44
C PRO A 245 16.34 -3.63 -22.06
N GLU A 246 17.47 -3.12 -22.54
CA GLU A 246 18.81 -3.65 -22.24
C GLU A 246 19.16 -3.44 -20.76
N CYS A 247 18.82 -2.27 -20.22
CA CYS A 247 19.07 -1.98 -18.81
C CYS A 247 18.14 -2.80 -17.90
N VAL A 248 16.88 -3.01 -18.31
CA VAL A 248 15.95 -3.89 -17.60
C VAL A 248 16.47 -5.34 -17.60
N ALA A 249 16.90 -5.87 -18.75
CA ALA A 249 17.46 -7.21 -18.83
C ALA A 249 18.73 -7.37 -17.96
N ALA A 250 19.59 -6.34 -17.91
CA ALA A 250 20.76 -6.35 -17.02
C ALA A 250 20.37 -6.34 -15.53
N ALA A 251 19.33 -5.58 -15.17
CA ALA A 251 18.77 -5.58 -13.81
C ALA A 251 18.19 -6.96 -13.44
N ASP A 252 17.44 -7.59 -14.34
CA ASP A 252 16.86 -8.92 -14.14
C ASP A 252 17.94 -10.00 -13.97
N ALA A 253 19.01 -9.91 -14.76
CA ALA A 253 20.18 -10.79 -14.63
C ALA A 253 20.89 -10.64 -13.28
N MET A 254 20.98 -9.40 -12.76
CA MET A 254 21.53 -9.14 -11.42
C MET A 254 20.61 -9.67 -10.31
N HIS A 255 19.30 -9.48 -10.42
CA HIS A 255 18.33 -9.95 -9.42
C HIS A 255 18.22 -11.47 -9.36
N SER A 256 18.34 -12.15 -10.51
CA SER A 256 18.36 -13.61 -10.60
C SER A 256 19.69 -14.24 -10.19
N GLY A 257 20.73 -13.44 -9.91
CA GLY A 257 22.06 -13.93 -9.58
C GLY A 257 22.82 -14.53 -10.77
N ALA A 258 22.31 -14.34 -11.99
CA ALA A 258 22.95 -14.80 -13.22
C ALA A 258 24.25 -14.04 -13.53
N THR A 259 24.40 -12.82 -13.00
CA THR A 259 25.62 -12.02 -13.10
C THR A 259 26.10 -11.57 -11.72
N ARG A 260 27.41 -11.74 -11.46
CA ARG A 260 28.04 -11.22 -10.24
C ARG A 260 28.17 -9.70 -10.38
N PRO A 261 27.80 -8.90 -9.36
CA PRO A 261 28.03 -7.47 -9.41
C PRO A 261 29.52 -7.20 -9.64
N PRO A 262 29.89 -6.24 -10.50
CA PRO A 262 31.28 -5.88 -10.69
C PRO A 262 31.89 -5.53 -9.32
N ALA A 263 33.11 -5.99 -9.05
CA ALA A 263 33.82 -5.69 -7.82
C ALA A 263 34.07 -4.16 -7.77
N PHE A 264 33.20 -3.43 -7.07
CA PHE A 264 33.29 -1.98 -6.99
C PHE A 264 34.45 -1.58 -6.08
N GLY A 265 35.56 -1.13 -6.68
CA GLY A 265 36.71 -0.52 -6.00
C GLY A 265 36.45 0.91 -5.50
N GLY A 266 35.25 1.21 -5.02
CA GLY A 266 34.84 2.54 -4.52
C GLY A 266 33.39 2.91 -4.84
N PRO A 267 32.86 4.02 -4.29
CA PRO A 267 31.51 4.49 -4.61
C PRO A 267 31.41 4.84 -6.12
N PRO A 268 30.45 4.28 -6.88
CA PRO A 268 30.38 4.47 -8.34
C PRO A 268 30.16 5.94 -8.70
N ALA A 269 30.80 6.54 -9.71
CA ALA A 269 30.48 7.93 -10.09
C ALA A 269 28.96 8.11 -10.38
N PRO A 270 28.36 9.31 -10.30
CA PRO A 270 26.93 9.52 -10.56
C PRO A 270 26.44 8.94 -11.91
N SER A 271 27.34 8.85 -12.90
CA SER A 271 27.12 8.24 -14.22
C SER A 271 27.27 6.71 -14.26
N GLN A 272 27.51 6.04 -13.13
CA GLN A 272 27.84 4.61 -13.04
C GLN A 272 26.90 3.82 -12.11
N VAL A 273 25.71 4.35 -11.81
CA VAL A 273 24.71 3.54 -11.09
C VAL A 273 24.33 2.36 -11.99
N PRO A 274 24.58 1.11 -11.57
CA PRO A 274 24.26 -0.05 -12.39
C PRO A 274 22.74 -0.17 -12.57
N CYS A 275 22.33 -0.84 -13.65
CA CYS A 275 20.92 -1.15 -13.86
C CYS A 275 20.38 -2.01 -12.72
N GLY A 276 19.15 -1.72 -12.27
CA GLY A 276 18.52 -2.37 -11.12
C GLY A 276 18.97 -1.80 -9.77
N ALA A 277 19.65 -0.65 -9.76
CA ALA A 277 20.10 -0.02 -8.53
C ALA A 277 19.61 1.42 -8.38
N VAL A 278 19.47 1.82 -7.12
CA VAL A 278 19.23 3.20 -6.69
C VAL A 278 20.44 3.69 -5.91
N SER A 279 20.83 4.94 -6.14
CA SER A 279 21.95 5.58 -5.46
C SER A 279 21.51 6.93 -4.92
N SER A 280 21.78 7.15 -3.64
CA SER A 280 21.47 8.39 -2.92
C SER A 280 22.76 9.02 -2.40
N ARG A 281 23.01 10.27 -2.79
CA ARG A 281 24.16 11.06 -2.35
C ARG A 281 23.71 12.45 -1.92
N PRO A 282 24.53 13.18 -1.14
CA PRO A 282 24.28 14.58 -0.88
C PRO A 282 24.06 15.34 -2.21
N GLY A 283 22.84 15.86 -2.37
CA GLY A 283 22.41 16.65 -3.54
C GLY A 283 22.10 15.88 -4.83
N THR A 284 22.24 14.55 -4.87
CA THR A 284 21.91 13.76 -6.06
C THR A 284 21.23 12.44 -5.71
N PHE A 285 20.21 12.08 -6.49
CA PHE A 285 19.56 10.78 -6.45
C PHE A 285 19.47 10.24 -7.88
N THR A 286 19.92 9.02 -8.10
CA THR A 286 19.87 8.36 -9.40
C THR A 286 19.33 6.95 -9.26
N ALA A 287 18.40 6.60 -10.15
CA ALA A 287 17.85 5.26 -10.29
C ALA A 287 17.97 4.82 -11.75
N ARG A 288 18.31 3.54 -11.96
CA ARG A 288 18.40 2.92 -13.29
C ARG A 288 17.62 1.62 -13.29
N ALA A 289 16.74 1.45 -14.28
CA ALA A 289 15.86 0.28 -14.38
C ALA A 289 15.17 -0.07 -13.05
N ALA A 290 14.59 0.94 -12.39
CA ALA A 290 13.95 0.78 -11.09
C ALA A 290 12.44 1.03 -11.19
N THR A 291 11.65 0.23 -10.48
CA THR A 291 10.21 0.45 -10.31
C THR A 291 9.93 1.67 -9.43
N MET A 292 8.72 2.24 -9.52
CA MET A 292 8.32 3.33 -8.62
C MET A 292 8.31 2.91 -7.15
N THR A 293 8.06 1.63 -6.86
CA THR A 293 8.20 1.07 -5.52
C THR A 293 9.65 1.09 -5.04
N GLU A 294 10.62 0.73 -5.88
CA GLU A 294 12.04 0.78 -5.53
C GLU A 294 12.55 2.23 -5.37
N ILE A 295 12.12 3.14 -6.23
CA ILE A 295 12.44 4.57 -6.09
C ILE A 295 11.85 5.14 -4.81
N GLY A 296 10.58 4.84 -4.50
CA GLY A 296 9.90 5.28 -3.29
C GLY A 296 10.45 4.62 -2.02
N SER A 297 10.17 3.33 -1.84
CA SER A 297 10.49 2.57 -0.63
C SER A 297 11.99 2.27 -0.48
N GLY A 298 12.72 2.07 -1.58
CA GLY A 298 14.15 1.78 -1.54
C GLY A 298 15.01 3.05 -1.49
N GLY A 299 14.66 4.07 -2.27
CA GLY A 299 15.43 5.30 -2.41
C GLY A 299 14.98 6.45 -1.51
N PHE A 300 13.81 7.02 -1.82
CA PHE A 300 13.29 8.20 -1.13
C PHE A 300 13.04 7.95 0.35
N ALA A 301 12.59 6.75 0.74
CA ALA A 301 12.38 6.43 2.14
C ALA A 301 13.69 6.49 2.96
N GLN A 302 14.81 6.07 2.37
CA GLN A 302 16.13 6.18 3.02
C GLN A 302 16.56 7.64 3.17
N LEU A 303 16.32 8.45 2.15
CA LEU A 303 16.60 9.88 2.19
C LEU A 303 15.73 10.62 3.22
N LEU A 304 14.42 10.33 3.25
CA LEU A 304 13.45 11.03 4.08
C LEU A 304 13.39 10.50 5.53
N GLY A 305 13.95 9.31 5.78
CA GLY A 305 13.83 8.61 7.07
C GLY A 305 12.39 8.20 7.40
N ARG A 306 11.51 8.12 6.40
CA ARG A 306 10.08 7.81 6.54
C ARG A 306 9.63 6.91 5.41
N ALA A 307 8.63 6.07 5.65
CA ALA A 307 8.06 5.21 4.62
C ALA A 307 7.48 6.05 3.48
N VAL A 308 7.64 5.54 2.25
CA VAL A 308 7.09 6.16 1.04
C VAL A 308 6.21 5.13 0.33
N LEU A 309 4.91 5.43 0.23
CA LEU A 309 3.93 4.60 -0.45
C LEU A 309 3.77 5.07 -1.89
N ASP A 310 4.01 4.17 -2.85
CA ASP A 310 3.77 4.44 -4.26
C ASP A 310 2.26 4.44 -4.58
N GLN A 311 1.75 5.59 -5.02
CA GLN A 311 0.42 5.76 -5.61
C GLN A 311 0.51 6.58 -6.91
N THR A 312 1.61 6.39 -7.66
CA THR A 312 1.80 7.02 -8.96
C THR A 312 0.94 6.37 -10.03
N GLY A 313 0.66 5.06 -9.91
CA GLY A 313 -0.01 4.27 -10.94
C GLY A 313 0.88 3.95 -12.14
N LEU A 314 2.18 4.23 -12.06
CA LEU A 314 3.13 3.94 -13.12
C LEU A 314 3.63 2.49 -13.02
N ALA A 315 3.42 1.72 -14.08
CA ALA A 315 3.94 0.37 -14.20
C ALA A 315 5.24 0.34 -15.03
N GLY A 316 6.14 -0.59 -14.72
CA GLY A 316 7.40 -0.79 -15.42
C GLY A 316 8.62 -0.22 -14.68
N HIS A 317 9.74 -0.18 -15.39
CA HIS A 317 11.03 0.27 -14.89
C HIS A 317 11.38 1.64 -15.45
N PHE A 318 11.93 2.49 -14.60
CA PHE A 318 12.20 3.88 -14.90
C PHE A 318 13.63 4.25 -14.54
N ASP A 319 14.17 5.15 -15.35
CA ASP A 319 15.37 5.89 -15.05
C ASP A 319 14.96 7.24 -14.46
N ALA A 320 15.54 7.56 -13.31
CA ALA A 320 15.28 8.81 -12.62
C ALA A 320 16.59 9.47 -12.21
N ASP A 321 16.73 10.77 -12.47
CA ASP A 321 17.85 11.58 -12.01
C ASP A 321 17.33 12.85 -11.33
N VAL A 322 17.61 13.01 -10.04
CA VAL A 322 17.23 14.20 -9.25
C VAL A 322 18.50 14.89 -8.78
N VAL A 323 18.59 16.18 -9.07
CA VAL A 323 19.65 17.05 -8.56
C VAL A 323 18.99 18.08 -7.66
N PHE A 324 19.46 18.22 -6.43
CA PHE A 324 18.90 19.14 -5.46
C PHE A 324 19.99 19.75 -4.60
N THR A 325 19.73 20.95 -4.06
CA THR A 325 20.65 21.55 -3.08
C THR A 325 20.45 20.83 -1.74
N PRO A 326 21.49 20.18 -1.18
CA PRO A 326 21.36 19.52 0.11
C PRO A 326 21.12 20.57 1.21
N ALA A 327 20.33 20.20 2.21
CA ALA A 327 20.12 21.08 3.36
C ALA A 327 21.44 21.29 4.11
N SER A 328 21.81 22.54 4.37
CA SER A 328 22.97 22.92 5.19
C SER A 328 22.67 22.89 6.70
N GLN A 329 21.39 22.91 7.09
CA GLN A 329 20.93 22.85 8.47
C GLN A 329 20.08 21.61 8.74
N ARG A 330 20.39 20.96 9.87
CA ARG A 330 19.73 19.76 10.37
C ARG A 330 18.39 20.13 11.02
N LEU A 331 17.27 19.79 10.38
CA LEU A 331 15.95 19.84 11.01
C LEU A 331 15.55 18.43 11.47
N PRO A 332 15.38 18.15 12.77
CA PRO A 332 14.82 16.88 13.22
C PRO A 332 13.35 16.75 12.74
N PRO A 333 12.88 15.59 12.24
CA PRO A 333 13.56 14.30 12.10
C PRO A 333 14.12 14.03 10.70
N ALA A 334 14.33 15.07 9.87
CA ALA A 334 14.85 14.89 8.52
C ALA A 334 16.31 14.39 8.53
N SER A 335 16.65 13.55 7.55
CA SER A 335 18.04 13.21 7.23
C SER A 335 18.85 14.50 7.05
N PRO A 336 20.10 14.58 7.53
CA PRO A 336 20.89 15.81 7.54
C PRO A 336 21.13 16.46 6.16
N TYR A 337 20.72 15.83 5.07
CA TYR A 337 20.92 16.30 3.69
C TYR A 337 19.63 16.66 2.94
N ILE A 338 18.44 16.47 3.53
CA ILE A 338 17.16 16.63 2.82
C ILE A 338 16.38 17.83 3.38
N GLY A 339 16.20 18.85 2.53
CA GLY A 339 15.40 20.05 2.83
C GLY A 339 14.33 20.31 1.76
N PRO A 340 13.63 21.47 1.81
CA PRO A 340 12.55 21.80 0.88
C PRO A 340 12.94 21.65 -0.60
N ALA A 341 14.21 21.93 -0.94
CA ALA A 341 14.75 21.80 -2.29
C ALA A 341 14.62 20.38 -2.87
N PHE A 342 14.65 19.34 -2.04
CA PHE A 342 14.43 17.97 -2.50
C PHE A 342 12.99 17.77 -3.01
N PHE A 343 11.99 18.25 -2.26
CA PHE A 343 10.58 18.13 -2.64
C PHE A 343 10.29 18.91 -3.93
N THR A 344 10.82 20.13 -4.03
CA THR A 344 10.73 20.94 -5.26
C THR A 344 11.40 20.24 -6.43
N ALA A 345 12.60 19.65 -6.23
CA ALA A 345 13.30 18.93 -7.30
C ALA A 345 12.53 17.69 -7.76
N VAL A 346 11.95 16.90 -6.85
CA VAL A 346 11.12 15.73 -7.22
C VAL A 346 9.90 16.19 -8.03
N GLN A 347 9.27 17.32 -7.66
CA GLN A 347 8.15 17.90 -8.38
C GLN A 347 8.51 18.42 -9.77
N GLU A 348 9.53 19.26 -9.89
CA GLU A 348 9.89 19.90 -11.15
C GLU A 348 10.63 18.96 -12.11
N GLN A 349 11.47 18.05 -11.59
CA GLN A 349 12.34 17.21 -12.43
C GLN A 349 11.71 15.86 -12.77
N LEU A 350 10.96 15.25 -11.84
CA LEU A 350 10.32 13.96 -12.08
C LEU A 350 8.82 14.07 -12.38
N GLY A 351 8.20 15.23 -12.12
CA GLY A 351 6.74 15.36 -12.22
C GLY A 351 6.01 14.56 -11.13
N LEU A 352 6.71 14.24 -10.04
CA LEU A 352 6.19 13.48 -8.92
C LEU A 352 6.08 14.36 -7.68
N LYS A 353 5.14 14.09 -6.79
CA LYS A 353 5.01 14.80 -5.51
C LYS A 353 4.93 13.81 -4.35
N LEU A 354 5.40 14.27 -3.20
CA LEU A 354 5.41 13.54 -1.94
C LEU A 354 4.46 14.23 -0.97
N ASP A 355 3.26 13.68 -0.81
CA ASP A 355 2.26 14.21 0.11
C ASP A 355 2.42 13.54 1.49
N LEU A 356 2.67 14.32 2.54
CA LEU A 356 2.71 13.77 3.91
C LEU A 356 1.29 13.40 4.35
N GLN A 357 1.08 12.13 4.68
CA GLN A 357 -0.20 11.60 5.13
C GLN A 357 0.00 10.62 6.28
N THR A 358 -1.06 10.31 7.01
CA THR A 358 -1.06 9.18 7.94
C THR A 358 -1.67 7.98 7.23
N GLY A 359 -1.00 6.84 7.30
CA GLY A 359 -1.51 5.62 6.69
C GLY A 359 -0.81 4.36 7.20
N PRO A 360 -1.20 3.19 6.67
CA PRO A 360 -0.70 1.91 7.15
C PRO A 360 0.76 1.75 6.71
N VAL A 361 1.66 1.65 7.69
CA VAL A 361 3.07 1.40 7.47
C VAL A 361 3.42 0.04 8.08
N ASP A 362 4.02 -0.83 7.27
CA ASP A 362 4.66 -2.04 7.78
C ASP A 362 5.90 -1.65 8.59
N VAL A 363 5.82 -1.88 9.89
CA VAL A 363 6.91 -1.65 10.83
C VAL A 363 7.52 -2.95 11.30
N LEU A 364 8.80 -2.87 11.63
CA LEU A 364 9.53 -3.93 12.31
C LEU A 364 9.70 -3.51 13.77
N VAL A 365 9.04 -4.21 14.67
CA VAL A 365 9.10 -3.92 16.11
C VAL A 365 10.20 -4.77 16.71
N ILE A 366 11.13 -4.14 17.42
CA ILE A 366 12.12 -4.83 18.25
C ILE A 366 11.48 -5.07 19.62
N ASP A 367 11.20 -6.34 19.91
CA ASP A 367 10.66 -6.78 21.19
C ASP A 367 11.75 -6.86 22.25
N HIS A 368 12.90 -7.41 21.86
CA HIS A 368 14.05 -7.57 22.73
C HIS A 368 15.36 -7.54 21.94
N VAL A 369 16.39 -6.93 22.53
CA VAL A 369 17.74 -6.97 21.98
C VAL A 369 18.75 -6.69 23.08
N GLU A 370 19.82 -7.47 23.09
CA GLU A 370 20.93 -7.35 24.02
C GLU A 370 22.19 -6.92 23.28
N LYS A 371 23.00 -6.11 23.96
CA LYS A 371 24.32 -5.76 23.46
C LYS A 371 25.20 -6.99 23.61
N PRO A 372 25.86 -7.47 22.54
CA PRO A 372 26.67 -8.67 22.62
C PRO A 372 27.86 -8.43 23.55
N THR A 373 28.12 -9.40 24.43
CA THR A 373 29.32 -9.43 25.25
C THR A 373 30.52 -9.86 24.38
N PRO A 374 31.67 -9.16 24.48
CA PRO A 374 32.86 -9.43 23.66
C PRO A 374 33.51 -10.79 23.91
#